data_AF-A0A086PAT8-F1
#
_entry.id   AF-A0A086PAT8-F1
#
_cell.length_a   1.000
_cell.length_b   1.000
_cell.length_c   1.000
_cell.angle_alpha   90.00
_cell.angle_beta   90.00
_cell.angle_gamma   90.00
#
_symmetry.space_group_name_H-M   'P 1'
#
loop_
_entity.id
_entity.type
_entity.pdbx_description
1 polymer ?
#
loop_
_entity_poly.entity_id
_entity_poly.type
_entity_poly.pdbx_seq_one_letter_code
_entity_poly.pdbx_strand_id
1 'polypeptide(L)'
;MAQEVGAITVTTDRKRDSHESLIMRPSLSLIALAAPLALAACGDPAPTYIDQAWVRLSPNKDTPSAGYFVAHGGDAATQLRGVLTDYALKVEMHESMSHDGMVMMQKIDSVDIPAKGKVAFAPGGKHLMIWGVNDTAISRGKMTFTFLLANGDRLLVDAVIQKPGASAPASKEKPKAH
;
A
#
# COMPACT_ATOMS: atom_id res chain seq x y z
N MET A 1 62.60 -9.00 67.83
CA MET A 1 64.01 -8.56 67.98
C MET A 1 64.80 -9.09 66.79
N ALA A 2 65.71 -8.28 66.25
CA ALA A 2 66.38 -8.34 64.92
C ALA A 2 65.41 -7.96 63.78
N GLN A 3 65.44 -6.78 63.12
CA GLN A 3 66.50 -5.86 62.66
C GLN A 3 67.56 -6.50 61.76
N GLU A 4 67.46 -6.26 60.45
CA GLU A 4 68.47 -5.55 59.61
C GLU A 4 67.97 -5.54 58.14
N VAL A 5 67.64 -4.37 57.56
CA VAL A 5 68.45 -3.50 56.65
C VAL A 5 68.99 -4.17 55.39
N GLY A 6 69.06 -3.40 54.30
CA GLY A 6 70.01 -3.70 53.22
C GLY A 6 69.50 -3.40 51.81
N ALA A 7 69.28 -2.12 51.52
CA ALA A 7 69.12 -1.61 50.17
C ALA A 7 70.40 -1.79 49.35
N ILE A 8 70.35 -2.35 48.13
CA ILE A 8 71.26 -1.93 47.06
C ILE A 8 70.73 -2.30 45.67
N THR A 9 70.23 -1.28 44.98
CA THR A 9 70.28 -1.13 43.53
C THR A 9 71.75 -1.06 43.11
N VAL A 10 72.18 -1.79 42.06
CA VAL A 10 72.98 -1.26 40.94
C VAL A 10 73.00 -2.33 39.83
N THR A 11 72.34 -1.95 38.76
CA THR A 11 72.36 -2.53 37.41
C THR A 11 73.80 -2.57 36.87
N THR A 12 74.19 -3.71 36.31
CA THR A 12 75.32 -3.76 35.36
C THR A 12 74.76 -3.90 33.95
N ASP A 13 75.00 -2.84 33.19
CA ASP A 13 74.82 -2.71 31.75
C ASP A 13 75.92 -3.49 31.01
N ARG A 14 75.50 -4.35 30.08
CA ARG A 14 76.20 -4.60 28.80
C ARG A 14 75.25 -5.40 27.91
N LYS A 15 74.59 -4.76 26.94
CA LYS A 15 75.08 -4.58 25.56
C LYS A 15 75.44 -5.95 24.97
N ARG A 16 74.88 -6.44 23.88
CA ARG A 16 74.04 -5.95 22.78
C ARG A 16 74.07 -7.15 21.84
N ASP A 17 72.96 -7.50 21.23
CA ASP A 17 72.90 -7.87 19.81
C ASP A 17 71.50 -8.43 19.57
N SER A 18 70.65 -7.61 18.96
CA SER A 18 70.43 -7.71 17.51
C SER A 18 69.71 -9.01 17.23
N HIS A 19 68.38 -8.94 17.14
CA HIS A 19 67.55 -9.60 16.14
C HIS A 19 66.11 -9.23 16.48
N GLU A 20 65.66 -8.21 15.75
CA GLU A 20 64.27 -7.83 15.66
C GLU A 20 63.45 -9.05 15.26
N SER A 21 62.75 -9.65 16.21
CA SER A 21 61.60 -10.49 15.93
C SER A 21 60.44 -9.86 16.68
N LEU A 22 59.76 -9.00 15.95
CA LEU A 22 58.50 -8.36 16.26
C LEU A 22 57.48 -9.45 16.66
N ILE A 23 57.46 -9.82 17.93
CA ILE A 23 56.38 -10.62 18.51
C ILE A 23 55.19 -9.68 18.60
N MET A 24 54.41 -9.74 17.53
CA MET A 24 53.05 -9.26 17.40
C MET A 24 52.25 -9.72 18.61
N ARG A 25 52.18 -8.87 19.63
CA ARG A 25 51.12 -8.92 20.63
C ARG A 25 49.82 -8.75 19.84
N PRO A 26 48.84 -9.67 19.89
CA PRO A 26 47.55 -9.40 19.30
C PRO A 26 46.93 -8.32 20.19
N SER A 27 47.10 -7.08 19.76
CA SER A 27 46.33 -5.95 20.23
C SER A 27 44.86 -6.33 20.04
N LEU A 28 44.17 -6.69 21.13
CA LEU A 28 42.70 -6.74 21.19
C LEU A 28 42.17 -5.31 21.05
N SER A 29 42.38 -4.70 19.90
CA SER A 29 41.86 -3.41 19.49
C SER A 29 41.71 -3.49 17.99
N LEU A 30 40.62 -4.08 17.50
CA LEU A 30 39.97 -3.80 16.21
C LEU A 30 38.83 -4.81 15.92
N ILE A 31 37.79 -4.89 16.75
CA ILE A 31 36.49 -5.44 16.31
C ILE A 31 35.39 -4.56 16.90
N ALA A 32 35.26 -3.33 16.39
CA ALA A 32 34.14 -2.46 16.77
C ALA A 32 33.75 -1.48 15.65
N LEU A 33 33.85 -1.89 14.37
CA LEU A 33 33.47 -1.01 13.25
C LEU A 33 32.75 -1.73 12.10
N ALA A 34 31.83 -2.64 12.40
CA ALA A 34 31.01 -3.31 11.36
C ALA A 34 29.51 -3.34 11.68
N ALA A 35 28.99 -2.34 12.42
CA ALA A 35 27.59 -2.31 12.84
C ALA A 35 26.76 -1.05 12.46
N PRO A 36 26.94 -0.39 11.29
CA PRO A 36 25.89 0.51 10.80
C PRO A 36 25.46 0.15 9.36
N LEU A 37 24.94 -1.05 9.12
CA LEU A 37 24.24 -1.36 7.85
C LEU A 37 22.85 -1.98 8.03
N ALA A 38 22.36 -2.17 9.25
CA ALA A 38 21.09 -2.86 9.50
C ALA A 38 19.84 -1.96 9.52
N LEU A 39 19.92 -0.66 9.18
CA LEU A 39 18.79 0.28 9.31
C LEU A 39 17.97 0.51 8.02
N ALA A 40 18.30 -0.14 6.89
CA ALA A 40 17.66 0.15 5.60
C ALA A 40 16.42 -0.70 5.24
N ALA A 41 15.88 -1.50 6.18
CA ALA A 41 14.85 -2.49 5.86
C ALA A 41 13.39 -2.13 6.25
N CYS A 42 13.13 -0.94 6.81
CA CYS A 42 11.74 -0.47 6.96
C CYS A 42 11.30 0.20 5.65
N GLY A 43 10.68 -0.55 4.75
CA GLY A 43 9.87 0.02 3.68
C GLY A 43 8.55 0.55 4.25
N ASP A 44 8.03 1.65 3.70
CA ASP A 44 6.67 2.10 4.01
C ASP A 44 5.66 0.98 3.70
N PRO A 45 4.63 0.80 4.55
CA PRO A 45 3.61 -0.20 4.30
C PRO A 45 2.95 0.06 2.95
N ALA A 46 2.76 -1.00 2.16
CA ALA A 46 2.10 -0.90 0.87
C ALA A 46 0.70 -0.28 1.07
N PRO A 47 0.36 0.82 0.37
CA PRO A 47 -0.91 1.47 0.54
C PRO A 47 -2.04 0.71 -0.16
N THR A 48 -3.26 0.87 0.37
CA THR A 48 -4.47 0.44 -0.34
C THR A 48 -4.65 1.32 -1.58
N TYR A 49 -5.00 0.71 -2.71
CA TYR A 49 -5.25 1.43 -3.96
C TYR A 49 -6.44 0.86 -4.72
N ILE A 50 -6.93 1.62 -5.68
CA ILE A 50 -8.08 1.25 -6.52
C ILE A 50 -7.68 1.43 -7.98
N ASP A 51 -8.03 0.46 -8.81
CA ASP A 51 -7.80 0.49 -10.24
C ASP A 51 -9.00 -0.01 -11.04
N GLN A 52 -8.85 -0.03 -12.36
CA GLN A 52 -9.87 -0.53 -13.30
C GLN A 52 -11.25 0.12 -13.10
N ALA A 53 -11.27 1.41 -12.72
CA ALA A 53 -12.50 2.13 -12.48
C ALA A 53 -13.20 2.50 -13.80
N TRP A 54 -14.48 2.17 -13.92
CA TRP A 54 -15.31 2.55 -15.06
C TRP A 54 -16.78 2.67 -14.69
N VAL A 55 -17.54 3.40 -15.51
CA VAL A 55 -18.97 3.65 -15.33
C VAL A 55 -19.71 3.22 -16.57
N ARG A 56 -20.70 2.36 -16.43
CA ARG A 56 -21.70 2.06 -17.45
C ARG A 56 -22.83 3.07 -17.34
N LEU A 57 -22.94 3.96 -18.32
CA LEU A 57 -24.08 4.88 -18.38
C LEU A 57 -25.38 4.11 -18.61
N SER A 58 -26.41 4.56 -17.91
CA SER A 58 -27.76 4.10 -18.23
C SER A 58 -28.23 4.67 -19.59
N PRO A 59 -29.00 3.91 -20.38
CA PRO A 59 -29.67 4.41 -21.57
C PRO A 59 -30.66 5.56 -21.28
N ASN A 60 -31.27 5.56 -20.09
CA ASN A 60 -32.18 6.60 -19.65
C ASN A 60 -31.54 7.44 -18.54
N LYS A 61 -31.52 8.77 -18.69
CA LYS A 61 -31.00 9.74 -17.72
C LYS A 61 -31.72 9.67 -16.36
N ASP A 62 -32.98 9.24 -16.34
CA ASP A 62 -33.80 9.13 -15.12
C ASP A 62 -33.48 7.87 -14.29
N THR A 63 -32.66 6.98 -14.82
CA THR A 63 -32.31 5.71 -14.17
C THR A 63 -30.83 5.68 -13.77
N PRO A 64 -30.47 5.01 -12.67
CA PRO A 64 -29.09 4.99 -12.19
C PRO A 64 -28.14 4.32 -13.20
N SER A 65 -26.97 4.92 -13.35
CA SER A 65 -25.81 4.31 -13.99
C SER A 65 -25.09 3.39 -13.00
N ALA A 66 -24.28 2.46 -13.51
CA ALA A 66 -23.55 1.51 -12.69
C ALA A 66 -22.03 1.76 -12.74
N GLY A 67 -21.37 1.85 -11.60
CA GLY A 67 -19.92 2.00 -11.48
C GLY A 67 -19.24 0.72 -10.98
N TYR A 68 -18.03 0.48 -11.49
CA TYR A 68 -17.25 -0.73 -11.26
C TYR A 68 -15.78 -0.38 -11.09
N PHE A 69 -15.05 -1.15 -10.27
CA PHE A 69 -13.63 -0.95 -9.97
C PHE A 69 -13.08 -2.17 -9.22
N VAL A 70 -11.76 -2.24 -9.05
CA VAL A 70 -11.12 -3.22 -8.17
C VAL A 70 -10.36 -2.49 -7.08
N ALA A 71 -10.65 -2.83 -5.83
CA ALA A 71 -9.91 -2.34 -4.67
C ALA A 71 -8.88 -3.39 -4.24
N HIS A 72 -7.65 -2.95 -4.01
CA HIS A 72 -6.53 -3.80 -3.56
C HIS A 72 -6.07 -3.33 -2.20
N GLY A 73 -6.09 -4.24 -1.22
CA GLY A 73 -5.65 -3.96 0.14
C GLY A 73 -4.14 -3.86 0.24
N GLY A 74 -3.69 -2.88 1.00
CA GLY A 74 -2.30 -2.71 1.39
C GLY A 74 -1.83 -3.74 2.42
N ASP A 75 -0.81 -3.39 3.20
CA ASP A 75 -0.32 -4.26 4.29
C ASP A 75 -1.30 -4.36 5.48
N ALA A 76 -2.20 -3.39 5.62
CA ALA A 76 -3.27 -3.40 6.63
C ALA A 76 -4.64 -3.52 5.97
N ALA A 77 -5.55 -4.23 6.63
CA ALA A 77 -6.94 -4.31 6.23
C ALA A 77 -7.63 -2.97 6.51
N THR A 78 -8.58 -2.59 5.66
CA THR A 78 -9.39 -1.38 5.82
C THR A 78 -10.81 -1.64 5.32
N GLN A 79 -11.68 -0.65 5.41
CA GLN A 79 -13.03 -0.72 4.83
C GLN A 79 -13.25 0.45 3.90
N LEU A 80 -13.86 0.19 2.75
CA LEU A 80 -14.46 1.22 1.92
C LEU A 80 -15.77 1.66 2.58
N ARG A 81 -15.88 2.93 2.93
CA ARG A 81 -17.05 3.54 3.60
C ARG A 81 -17.98 4.28 2.65
N GLY A 82 -17.50 4.59 1.45
CA GLY A 82 -18.32 5.31 0.48
C GLY A 82 -17.50 5.85 -0.67
N VAL A 83 -18.22 6.37 -1.65
CA VAL A 83 -17.66 6.96 -2.86
C VAL A 83 -18.39 8.26 -3.13
N LEU A 84 -17.63 9.32 -3.39
CA LEU A 84 -18.15 10.64 -3.73
C LEU A 84 -17.68 11.05 -5.13
N THR A 85 -18.41 11.95 -5.76
CA THR A 85 -17.98 12.62 -6.99
C THR A 85 -18.73 13.93 -7.16
N ASP A 86 -18.07 14.92 -7.75
CA ASP A 86 -18.69 16.19 -8.14
C ASP A 86 -19.46 16.07 -9.47
N TYR A 87 -19.35 14.92 -10.14
CA TYR A 87 -19.92 14.68 -11.46
C TYR A 87 -21.29 13.98 -11.45
N ALA A 88 -21.85 13.70 -10.28
CA ALA A 88 -23.13 13.01 -10.11
C ALA A 88 -23.91 13.56 -8.91
N LEU A 89 -25.24 13.41 -8.92
CA LEU A 89 -26.10 13.87 -7.82
C LEU A 89 -26.01 12.95 -6.60
N LYS A 90 -25.85 11.64 -6.82
CA LYS A 90 -25.78 10.66 -5.75
C LYS A 90 -24.98 9.44 -6.17
N VAL A 91 -24.18 8.90 -5.25
CA VAL A 91 -23.47 7.63 -5.41
C VAL A 91 -23.75 6.76 -4.19
N GLU A 92 -24.13 5.52 -4.41
CA GLU A 92 -24.34 4.52 -3.36
C GLU A 92 -23.64 3.22 -3.73
N MET A 93 -23.16 2.48 -2.73
CA MET A 93 -22.66 1.12 -2.93
C MET A 93 -23.81 0.13 -2.78
N HIS A 94 -23.89 -0.82 -3.70
CA HIS A 94 -24.94 -1.84 -3.74
C HIS A 94 -24.32 -3.22 -4.00
N GLU A 95 -25.03 -4.27 -3.60
CA GLU A 95 -24.70 -5.66 -3.89
C GLU A 95 -25.90 -6.37 -4.52
N SER A 96 -25.63 -7.09 -5.60
CA SER A 96 -26.60 -8.01 -6.20
C SER A 96 -26.58 -9.33 -5.44
N MET A 97 -27.73 -9.70 -4.87
CA MET A 97 -27.96 -10.99 -4.23
C MET A 97 -29.06 -11.75 -4.95
N SER A 98 -28.91 -13.07 -5.06
CA SER A 98 -29.99 -13.93 -5.53
C SER A 98 -30.80 -14.44 -4.33
N HIS A 99 -32.09 -14.15 -4.31
CA HIS A 99 -33.02 -14.65 -3.31
C HIS A 99 -34.20 -15.28 -4.06
N ASP A 100 -34.43 -16.58 -3.84
CA ASP A 100 -35.53 -17.35 -4.46
C ASP A 100 -35.64 -17.20 -5.99
N GLY A 101 -34.50 -17.19 -6.69
CA GLY A 101 -34.44 -17.04 -8.15
C GLY A 101 -34.64 -15.60 -8.65
N MET A 102 -34.84 -14.64 -7.75
CA MET A 102 -34.90 -13.20 -8.06
C MET A 102 -33.59 -12.52 -7.72
N VAL A 103 -33.11 -11.65 -8.61
CA VAL A 103 -31.94 -10.79 -8.34
C VAL A 103 -32.41 -9.53 -7.64
N MET A 104 -31.96 -9.35 -6.40
CA MET A 104 -32.24 -8.18 -5.58
C MET A 104 -30.97 -7.33 -5.47
N MET A 105 -31.13 -6.00 -5.51
CA MET A 105 -30.05 -5.06 -5.25
C MET A 105 -30.24 -4.49 -3.85
N GLN A 106 -29.24 -4.67 -3.00
CA GLN A 106 -29.25 -4.17 -1.64
C GLN A 106 -28.16 -3.11 -1.46
N LYS A 107 -28.53 -1.96 -0.91
CA LYS A 107 -27.57 -0.94 -0.50
C LYS A 107 -26.68 -1.48 0.63
N ILE A 108 -25.38 -1.21 0.52
CA ILE A 108 -24.37 -1.53 1.53
C ILE A 108 -23.65 -0.24 1.96
N ASP A 109 -23.42 -0.10 3.27
CA ASP A 109 -22.78 1.10 3.82
C ASP A 109 -21.25 0.96 3.91
N SER A 110 -20.73 -0.26 3.90
CA SER A 110 -19.28 -0.51 3.87
C SER A 110 -18.91 -1.84 3.25
N VAL A 111 -17.67 -1.92 2.77
CA VAL A 111 -17.07 -3.15 2.22
C VAL A 111 -15.67 -3.34 2.81
N ASP A 112 -15.43 -4.50 3.40
CA ASP A 112 -14.11 -4.89 3.90
C ASP A 112 -13.12 -5.09 2.76
N ILE A 113 -11.96 -4.44 2.84
CA ILE A 113 -10.82 -4.63 1.95
C ILE A 113 -9.75 -5.36 2.77
N PRO A 114 -9.57 -6.68 2.59
CA PRO A 114 -8.60 -7.45 3.35
C PRO A 114 -7.17 -7.05 3.00
N ALA A 115 -6.27 -7.09 3.98
CA ALA A 115 -4.84 -6.87 3.79
C ALA A 115 -4.29 -7.82 2.71
N LYS A 116 -3.51 -7.29 1.76
CA LYS A 116 -2.92 -8.02 0.64
C LYS A 116 -3.94 -8.77 -0.23
N GLY A 117 -5.22 -8.47 -0.09
CA GLY A 117 -6.31 -9.06 -0.84
C GLY A 117 -6.94 -8.07 -1.81
N LYS A 118 -8.01 -8.49 -2.47
CA LYS A 118 -8.72 -7.67 -3.43
C LYS A 118 -10.22 -7.84 -3.34
N VAL A 119 -10.96 -6.78 -3.67
CA VAL A 119 -12.42 -6.78 -3.77
C VAL A 119 -12.81 -6.18 -5.10
N ALA A 120 -13.59 -6.92 -5.87
CA ALA A 120 -14.07 -6.48 -7.18
C ALA A 120 -15.51 -5.96 -7.05
N PHE A 121 -15.73 -4.74 -7.54
CA PHE A 121 -17.05 -4.24 -7.88
C PHE A 121 -17.25 -4.52 -9.37
N ALA A 122 -18.04 -5.55 -9.67
CA ALA A 122 -18.23 -6.10 -11.01
C ALA A 122 -19.71 -6.40 -11.30
N PRO A 123 -20.13 -6.45 -12.58
CA PRO A 123 -21.50 -6.78 -12.95
C PRO A 123 -21.96 -8.12 -12.33
N GLY A 124 -23.16 -8.13 -11.74
CA GLY A 124 -23.72 -9.30 -11.06
C GLY A 124 -23.27 -9.50 -9.61
N GLY A 125 -22.37 -8.65 -9.09
CA GLY A 125 -21.97 -8.62 -7.69
C GLY A 125 -22.11 -7.22 -7.08
N LYS A 126 -21.07 -6.74 -6.43
CA LYS A 126 -21.03 -5.37 -5.87
C LYS A 126 -20.87 -4.33 -6.98
N HIS A 127 -21.55 -3.20 -6.88
CA HIS A 127 -21.49 -2.11 -7.85
C HIS A 127 -21.85 -0.78 -7.20
N LEU A 128 -21.46 0.32 -7.85
CA LEU A 128 -21.94 1.65 -7.49
C LEU A 128 -23.24 1.92 -8.25
N MET A 129 -24.28 2.38 -7.58
CA MET A 129 -25.40 3.06 -8.23
C MET A 129 -25.13 4.56 -8.26
N ILE A 130 -25.20 5.17 -9.44
CA ILE A 130 -24.83 6.56 -9.68
C ILE A 130 -26.01 7.27 -10.35
N TRP A 131 -26.56 8.29 -9.69
CA TRP A 131 -27.68 9.08 -10.22
C TRP A 131 -27.21 10.44 -10.72
N GLY A 132 -27.80 10.89 -11.83
CA GLY A 132 -27.62 12.24 -12.34
C GLY A 132 -26.18 12.56 -12.75
N VAL A 133 -25.54 11.67 -13.51
CA VAL A 133 -24.22 11.94 -14.10
C VAL A 133 -24.32 13.18 -15.00
N ASN A 134 -23.48 14.18 -14.76
CA ASN A 134 -23.54 15.44 -15.49
C ASN A 134 -23.00 15.32 -16.93
N ASP A 135 -23.45 16.21 -17.81
CA ASP A 135 -23.11 16.16 -19.24
C ASP A 135 -21.62 16.47 -19.49
N THR A 136 -20.95 17.21 -18.60
CA THR A 136 -19.50 17.48 -18.68
C THR A 136 -18.68 16.19 -18.54
N ALA A 137 -19.04 15.31 -17.60
CA ALA A 137 -18.36 14.02 -17.46
C ALA A 137 -18.63 13.13 -18.66
N ILE A 138 -19.89 13.06 -19.11
CA ILE A 138 -20.32 12.25 -20.26
C ILE A 138 -19.57 12.69 -21.55
N SER A 139 -19.49 13.99 -21.81
CA SER A 139 -18.78 14.53 -22.98
C SER A 139 -17.28 14.29 -22.93
N ARG A 140 -16.66 14.38 -21.75
CA ARG A 140 -15.24 14.04 -21.54
C ARG A 140 -14.94 12.54 -21.57
N GLY A 141 -15.96 11.69 -21.43
CA GLY A 141 -15.81 10.24 -21.36
C GLY A 141 -15.13 9.75 -20.08
N LYS A 142 -15.04 10.58 -19.04
CA LYS A 142 -14.45 10.22 -17.74
C LYS A 142 -14.98 11.08 -16.60
N MET A 143 -14.94 10.53 -15.39
CA MET A 143 -15.22 11.25 -14.13
C MET A 143 -14.25 10.81 -13.05
N THR A 144 -14.02 11.66 -12.05
CA THR A 144 -13.18 11.32 -10.90
C THR A 144 -14.05 10.94 -9.71
N PHE A 145 -13.70 9.83 -9.06
CA PHE A 145 -14.28 9.41 -7.80
C PHE A 145 -13.31 9.67 -6.65
N THR A 146 -13.88 10.02 -5.50
CA THR A 146 -13.18 10.07 -4.21
C THR A 146 -13.68 8.92 -3.35
N PHE A 147 -12.84 7.91 -3.15
CA PHE A 147 -13.15 6.76 -2.30
C PHE A 147 -12.74 7.07 -0.86
N LEU A 148 -13.67 6.85 0.07
CA LEU A 148 -13.48 7.12 1.49
C LEU A 148 -13.17 5.82 2.22
N LEU A 149 -11.98 5.72 2.80
CA LEU A 149 -11.57 4.55 3.57
C LEU A 149 -11.74 4.78 5.08
N ALA A 150 -11.97 3.71 5.83
CA ALA A 150 -12.19 3.76 7.27
C ALA A 150 -10.97 4.23 8.08
N ASN A 151 -9.77 4.08 7.52
CA ASN A 151 -8.52 4.59 8.11
C ASN A 151 -8.33 6.11 7.91
N GLY A 152 -9.29 6.80 7.27
CA GLY A 152 -9.23 8.23 6.99
C GLY A 152 -8.69 8.59 5.61
N ASP A 153 -8.15 7.61 4.87
CA ASP A 153 -7.61 7.85 3.54
C ASP A 153 -8.70 8.22 2.53
N ARG A 154 -8.29 9.03 1.56
CA ARG A 154 -9.12 9.44 0.43
C ARG A 154 -8.38 9.16 -0.87
N LEU A 155 -8.91 8.24 -1.66
CA LEU A 155 -8.30 7.86 -2.93
C LEU A 155 -9.04 8.53 -4.09
N LEU A 156 -8.33 9.33 -4.87
CA LEU A 156 -8.87 9.95 -6.09
C LEU A 156 -8.57 9.02 -7.28
N VAL A 157 -9.61 8.59 -7.99
CA VAL A 157 -9.47 7.67 -9.12
C VAL A 157 -10.32 8.14 -10.28
N ASP A 158 -9.69 8.27 -11.45
CA ASP A 158 -10.41 8.53 -12.70
C ASP A 158 -11.08 7.23 -13.18
N ALA A 159 -12.38 7.31 -13.42
CA ALA A 159 -13.18 6.27 -14.03
C ALA A 159 -13.56 6.62 -15.47
N VAL A 160 -13.38 5.65 -16.37
CA VAL A 160 -13.78 5.80 -17.78
C VAL A 160 -15.29 5.59 -17.91
N ILE A 161 -15.95 6.46 -18.66
CA ILE A 161 -17.39 6.36 -18.90
C ILE A 161 -17.65 5.61 -20.20
N GLN A 162 -18.41 4.52 -20.09
CA GLN A 162 -18.89 3.73 -21.20
C GLN A 162 -20.33 4.12 -21.54
N LYS A 163 -20.53 4.51 -22.79
CA LYS A 163 -21.87 4.73 -23.34
C LYS A 163 -22.60 3.38 -23.47
N PRO A 164 -23.95 3.38 -23.44
CA PRO A 164 -24.73 2.18 -23.64
C PRO A 164 -24.31 1.44 -24.92
N GLY A 165 -24.07 0.13 -24.83
CA GLY A 165 -23.66 -0.73 -25.95
C GLY A 165 -22.16 -0.99 -26.11
N ALA A 166 -21.30 -0.34 -25.32
CA ALA A 166 -19.87 -0.66 -25.27
C ALA A 166 -19.58 -1.82 -24.28
N SER A 167 -18.63 -2.69 -24.64
CA SER A 167 -18.11 -3.74 -23.74
C SER A 167 -17.12 -3.14 -22.72
N ALA A 168 -17.04 -3.71 -21.52
CA ALA A 168 -16.17 -3.25 -20.43
C ALA A 168 -14.72 -2.96 -20.92
N PRO A 169 -14.05 -1.93 -20.40
CA PRO A 169 -12.75 -1.54 -20.94
C PRO A 169 -11.72 -2.61 -20.57
N ALA A 170 -10.89 -3.01 -21.53
CA ALA A 170 -9.80 -3.94 -21.26
C ALA A 170 -8.88 -3.34 -20.19
N SER A 171 -8.75 -4.05 -19.07
CA SER A 171 -7.83 -3.71 -17.99
C SER A 171 -6.41 -3.57 -18.54
N LYS A 172 -5.82 -2.38 -18.44
CA LYS A 172 -4.39 -2.21 -18.69
C LYS A 172 -3.63 -2.80 -17.50
N GLU A 173 -3.26 -4.07 -17.63
CA GLU A 173 -2.35 -4.74 -16.71
C GLU A 173 -1.00 -4.00 -16.71
N LYS A 174 -0.59 -3.51 -15.54
CA LYS A 174 0.72 -2.87 -15.37
C LYS A 174 1.78 -3.98 -15.54
N PRO A 175 2.81 -3.81 -16.40
CA PRO A 175 3.81 -4.86 -16.60
C PRO A 175 4.50 -5.17 -15.26
N LYS A 176 4.56 -6.45 -14.88
CA LYS A 176 5.42 -6.89 -13.78
C LYS A 176 6.86 -6.56 -14.17
N ALA A 177 7.53 -5.72 -13.40
CA ALA A 177 8.98 -5.57 -13.48
C ALA A 177 9.60 -6.91 -13.05
N HIS A 178 10.38 -7.51 -13.94
CA HIS A 178 11.24 -8.66 -13.68
C HIS A 178 12.60 -8.18 -13.18
#